data_AF-A0A952WI48-F1
#
_entry.id   AF-A0A952WI48-F1
#
_cell.length_a   1.000
_cell.length_b   1.000
_cell.length_c   1.000
_cell.angle_alpha   90.00
_cell.angle_beta   90.00
_cell.angle_gamma   90.00
#
_symmetry.space_group_name_H-M   'P 1'
#
loop_
_entity.id
_entity.type
_entity.pdbx_description
1 polymer ?
#
loop_
_entity_poly.entity_id
_entity_poly.type
_entity_poly.pdbx_seq_one_letter_code
_entity_poly.pdbx_strand_id
1 'polypeptide(L)'
;MTLHIHTKLVHPATDGLQHKPTVTPIYLSATFEQESATEFGEFDYSRSGNPTRQVLESQLAELEGAKRAFAFSSGVAAIAAVTRFLKPGEEILAANDLYGGTQRIFSTILPDRGVDVRYCNASNVDRFLAAASLETKLIYFEPVGNPMLTIYDVRAIAEAARRRGILTAADNTLLTPLNLRPLDLGVDIVIHSATKYIGGHSDVTAGVVAVNRDDLADHLYRTQNGEGSALAPFDCYNLERGLRTLALRLERQQENARKIAEHLAGVAGLQQVRYPTLASHSGRDILANQCTSKHAGGGALVCFETGSVETSRRIVEALKLFAIRVSFGTVSSSASLPFYMSHASVPESERERHALPRDLVRLSIGIEHIDDLIQDLDCALREAGIGRQREPKAIEAVAIKSTVKARYETAEVPEIVVPIQSVVEVVS
;
A
#
# COMPACT_ATOMS: atom_id res chain seq x y z
N MET A 1 -33.24 -9.55 5.09
CA MET A 1 -32.07 -10.26 5.66
C MET A 1 -30.83 -9.44 5.34
N THR A 2 -30.02 -9.07 6.33
CA THR A 2 -28.75 -8.35 6.07
C THR A 2 -27.67 -9.36 5.72
N LEU A 3 -27.13 -9.30 4.50
CA LEU A 3 -26.10 -10.22 4.03
C LEU A 3 -24.72 -9.88 4.60
N HIS A 4 -23.89 -10.89 4.84
CA HIS A 4 -22.47 -10.71 5.14
C HIS A 4 -21.71 -10.23 3.91
N ILE A 5 -20.63 -9.47 4.10
CA ILE A 5 -19.84 -8.89 3.00
C ILE A 5 -19.30 -9.94 2.03
N HIS A 6 -18.89 -11.11 2.52
CA HIS A 6 -18.46 -12.25 1.71
C HIS A 6 -19.53 -12.71 0.71
N THR A 7 -20.81 -12.69 1.12
CA THR A 7 -21.95 -13.00 0.26
C THR A 7 -22.18 -11.88 -0.76
N LYS A 8 -22.11 -10.62 -0.33
CA LYS A 8 -22.29 -9.46 -1.23
C LYS A 8 -21.27 -9.42 -2.38
N LEU A 9 -20.04 -9.88 -2.15
CA LEU A 9 -19.00 -9.95 -3.19
C LEU A 9 -19.39 -10.84 -4.38
N VAL A 10 -20.22 -11.85 -4.18
CA VAL A 10 -20.58 -12.84 -5.21
C VAL A 10 -22.01 -12.70 -5.72
N HIS A 11 -22.77 -11.75 -5.20
CA HIS A 11 -24.16 -11.47 -5.57
C HIS A 11 -24.34 -10.00 -6.00
N PRO A 12 -23.82 -9.60 -7.17
CA PRO A 12 -24.13 -8.29 -7.74
C PRO A 12 -25.63 -8.17 -8.03
N ALA A 13 -26.19 -6.96 -7.92
CA ALA A 13 -27.60 -6.70 -8.15
C ALA A 13 -27.96 -6.75 -9.65
N THR A 14 -28.15 -7.96 -10.19
CA THR A 14 -28.52 -8.18 -11.61
C THR A 14 -30.03 -8.38 -11.82
N ASP A 15 -30.82 -8.45 -10.75
CA ASP A 15 -32.27 -8.75 -10.82
C ASP A 15 -33.09 -7.72 -11.61
N GLY A 16 -32.60 -6.48 -11.70
CA GLY A 16 -33.22 -5.41 -12.49
C GLY A 16 -32.88 -5.45 -13.99
N LEU A 17 -31.96 -6.32 -14.41
CA LEU A 17 -31.53 -6.39 -15.81
C LEU A 17 -32.50 -7.22 -16.65
N GLN A 18 -32.60 -6.84 -17.94
CA GLN A 18 -33.37 -7.59 -18.92
C GLN A 18 -32.91 -9.05 -18.99
N HIS A 19 -33.86 -9.99 -18.97
CA HIS A 19 -33.63 -11.45 -18.96
C HIS A 19 -32.98 -12.06 -17.71
N LYS A 20 -32.76 -11.30 -16.63
CA LYS A 20 -32.24 -11.80 -15.33
C LYS A 20 -30.97 -12.66 -15.45
N PRO A 21 -29.90 -12.15 -16.06
CA PRO A 21 -28.67 -12.92 -16.26
C PRO A 21 -27.94 -13.14 -14.92
N THR A 22 -27.30 -14.30 -14.78
CA THR A 22 -26.47 -14.65 -13.60
C THR A 22 -25.18 -13.83 -13.52
N VAL A 23 -24.74 -13.30 -14.66
CA VAL A 23 -23.55 -12.47 -14.79
C VAL A 23 -23.95 -11.20 -15.53
N THR A 24 -23.47 -10.05 -15.08
CA THR A 24 -23.74 -8.76 -15.71
C THR A 24 -23.29 -8.77 -17.17
N PRO A 25 -24.19 -8.50 -18.14
CA PRO A 25 -23.81 -8.33 -19.53
C PRO A 25 -22.89 -7.11 -19.73
N ILE A 26 -22.04 -7.16 -20.74
CA ILE A 26 -21.15 -6.06 -21.10
C ILE A 26 -21.85 -5.16 -22.13
N TYR A 27 -22.33 -4.00 -21.69
CA TYR A 27 -23.01 -3.03 -22.55
C TYR A 27 -21.97 -2.12 -23.22
N LEU A 28 -21.52 -2.51 -24.41
CA LEU A 28 -20.54 -1.76 -25.21
C LEU A 28 -21.13 -0.62 -26.05
N SER A 29 -22.46 -0.47 -26.07
CA SER A 29 -23.11 0.60 -26.83
C SER A 29 -22.75 1.97 -26.29
N ALA A 30 -22.53 2.94 -27.18
CA ALA A 30 -22.29 4.34 -26.79
C ALA A 30 -23.59 5.07 -26.44
N THR A 31 -24.71 4.70 -27.04
CA THR A 31 -26.02 5.37 -26.93
C THR A 31 -27.14 4.35 -26.82
N PHE A 32 -28.28 4.79 -26.30
CA PHE A 32 -29.48 3.95 -26.13
C PHE A 32 -30.68 4.63 -26.79
N GLU A 33 -31.55 3.84 -27.42
CA GLU A 33 -32.79 4.34 -28.03
C GLU A 33 -33.72 4.92 -26.96
N GLN A 34 -34.40 6.02 -27.28
CA GLN A 34 -35.32 6.72 -26.39
C GLN A 34 -36.74 6.58 -26.91
N GLU A 35 -37.71 6.32 -26.02
CA GLU A 35 -39.13 6.21 -26.39
C GLU A 35 -39.76 7.58 -26.71
N SER A 36 -39.17 8.66 -26.19
CA SER A 36 -39.66 10.02 -26.31
C SER A 36 -38.55 10.96 -26.80
N ALA A 37 -38.92 11.98 -27.58
CA ALA A 37 -37.99 13.01 -28.02
C ALA A 37 -37.75 14.10 -26.95
N THR A 38 -38.55 14.12 -25.88
CA THR A 38 -38.51 15.16 -24.83
C THR A 38 -38.21 14.62 -23.44
N GLU A 39 -38.22 13.29 -23.28
CA GLU A 39 -37.92 12.62 -22.02
C GLU A 39 -36.79 11.62 -22.26
N PHE A 40 -35.85 11.57 -21.32
CA PHE A 40 -34.78 10.57 -21.34
C PHE A 40 -35.16 9.38 -20.47
N GLY A 41 -34.89 8.18 -20.97
CA GLY A 41 -34.84 6.97 -20.17
C GLY A 41 -33.68 6.99 -19.18
N GLU A 42 -33.52 5.90 -18.43
CA GLU A 42 -32.46 5.78 -17.43
C GLU A 42 -31.05 5.92 -18.04
N PHE A 43 -30.88 5.42 -19.27
CA PHE A 43 -29.64 5.53 -20.02
C PHE A 43 -29.88 6.23 -21.35
N ASP A 44 -29.12 7.28 -21.61
CA ASP A 44 -29.09 8.02 -22.87
C ASP A 44 -27.75 7.77 -23.59
N TYR A 45 -26.64 7.95 -22.87
CA TYR A 45 -25.28 7.93 -23.39
C TYR A 45 -24.32 7.32 -22.35
N SER A 46 -23.45 6.41 -22.79
CA SER A 46 -22.62 5.58 -21.90
C SER A 46 -21.64 6.35 -20.99
N ARG A 47 -21.28 7.59 -21.34
CA ARG A 47 -20.51 8.48 -20.47
C ARG A 47 -21.34 8.95 -19.26
N SER A 48 -22.62 9.27 -19.47
CA SER A 48 -23.56 9.69 -18.42
C SER A 48 -23.97 8.52 -17.52
N GLY A 49 -24.23 7.35 -18.12
CA GLY A 49 -24.66 6.15 -17.40
C GLY A 49 -24.53 4.92 -18.30
N ASN A 50 -24.14 3.78 -17.72
CA ASN A 50 -24.02 2.52 -18.45
C ASN A 50 -24.48 1.36 -17.55
N PRO A 51 -25.29 0.41 -18.02
CA PRO A 51 -25.81 -0.66 -17.16
C PRO A 51 -24.72 -1.52 -16.50
N THR A 52 -23.64 -1.86 -17.21
CA THR A 52 -22.53 -2.63 -16.63
C THR A 52 -21.83 -1.83 -15.53
N ARG A 53 -21.61 -0.53 -15.74
CA ARG A 53 -21.00 0.34 -14.72
C ARG A 53 -21.91 0.54 -13.52
N GLN A 54 -23.23 0.71 -13.74
CA GLN A 54 -24.19 0.90 -12.66
C GLN A 54 -24.26 -0.30 -11.71
N VAL A 55 -24.20 -1.53 -12.24
CA VAL A 55 -24.16 -2.75 -11.40
C VAL A 55 -22.90 -2.77 -10.53
N LEU A 56 -21.73 -2.49 -11.13
CA LEU A 56 -20.47 -2.40 -10.39
C LEU A 56 -20.51 -1.31 -9.31
N GLU A 57 -20.95 -0.09 -9.66
CA GLU A 57 -21.06 1.04 -8.75
C GLU A 57 -22.01 0.74 -7.59
N SER A 58 -23.14 0.09 -7.86
CA SER A 58 -24.10 -0.33 -6.83
C SER A 58 -23.50 -1.38 -5.89
N GLN A 59 -22.79 -2.37 -6.44
CA GLN A 59 -22.13 -3.38 -5.62
C GLN A 59 -21.04 -2.77 -4.73
N LEU A 60 -20.20 -1.89 -5.28
CA LEU A 60 -19.15 -1.20 -4.52
C LEU A 60 -19.72 -0.28 -3.44
N ALA A 61 -20.82 0.43 -3.73
CA ALA A 61 -21.53 1.21 -2.73
C ALA A 61 -22.01 0.31 -1.58
N GLU A 62 -22.60 -0.86 -1.89
CA GLU A 62 -23.06 -1.79 -0.88
C GLU A 62 -21.93 -2.36 -0.01
N LEU A 63 -20.76 -2.64 -0.60
CA LEU A 63 -19.58 -3.15 0.11
C LEU A 63 -19.01 -2.11 1.08
N GLU A 64 -18.97 -0.84 0.68
CA GLU A 64 -18.52 0.28 1.52
C GLU A 64 -19.57 0.74 2.54
N GLY A 65 -20.82 0.28 2.44
CA GLY A 65 -21.93 0.85 3.24
C GLY A 65 -22.27 2.29 2.82
N ALA A 66 -22.05 2.61 1.54
CA ALA A 66 -22.29 3.91 0.95
C ALA A 66 -23.67 3.98 0.27
N LYS A 67 -24.24 5.19 0.18
CA LYS A 67 -25.44 5.49 -0.62
C LYS A 67 -25.15 5.43 -2.12
N ARG A 68 -23.97 5.91 -2.53
CA ARG A 68 -23.54 5.97 -3.93
C ARG A 68 -22.05 5.65 -4.03
N ALA A 69 -21.66 4.99 -5.11
CA ALA A 69 -20.28 4.91 -5.56
C ALA A 69 -20.17 5.25 -7.04
N PHE A 70 -18.96 5.63 -7.46
CA PHE A 70 -18.64 6.09 -8.81
C PHE A 70 -17.35 5.43 -9.26
N ALA A 71 -17.37 4.79 -10.43
CA ALA A 71 -16.23 4.10 -11.03
C ALA A 71 -15.52 5.00 -12.05
N PHE A 72 -14.22 5.18 -11.87
CA PHE A 72 -13.37 6.06 -12.68
C PHE A 72 -12.33 5.26 -13.45
N SER A 73 -11.82 5.83 -14.55
CA SER A 73 -10.78 5.24 -15.40
C SER A 73 -9.44 4.96 -14.70
N SER A 74 -9.20 5.55 -13.52
CA SER A 74 -8.05 5.25 -12.67
C SER A 74 -8.26 5.78 -11.24
N GLY A 75 -7.47 5.29 -10.27
CA GLY A 75 -7.43 5.85 -8.92
C GLY A 75 -7.06 7.34 -8.91
N VAL A 76 -6.17 7.76 -9.81
CA VAL A 76 -5.77 9.17 -9.96
C VAL A 76 -6.94 10.01 -10.50
N ALA A 77 -7.75 9.48 -11.41
CA ALA A 77 -8.98 10.15 -11.87
C ALA A 77 -10.02 10.28 -10.75
N ALA A 78 -10.16 9.26 -9.90
CA ALA A 78 -11.01 9.32 -8.70
C ALA A 78 -10.53 10.42 -7.72
N ILE A 79 -9.24 10.47 -7.42
CA ILE A 79 -8.65 11.52 -6.57
C ILE A 79 -8.87 12.90 -7.20
N ALA A 80 -8.60 13.05 -8.50
CA ALA A 80 -8.81 14.29 -9.21
C ALA A 80 -10.28 14.75 -9.11
N ALA A 81 -11.25 13.85 -9.27
CA ALA A 81 -12.67 14.17 -9.15
C ALA A 81 -13.04 14.67 -7.73
N VAL A 82 -12.50 14.05 -6.68
CA VAL A 82 -12.67 14.50 -5.29
C VAL A 82 -12.13 15.92 -5.09
N THR A 83 -10.94 16.22 -5.64
CA THR A 83 -10.36 17.57 -5.53
C THR A 83 -11.14 18.65 -6.26
N ARG A 84 -12.06 18.29 -7.19
CA ARG A 84 -12.88 19.28 -7.91
C ARG A 84 -13.88 20.02 -7.02
N PHE A 85 -14.11 19.55 -5.80
CA PHE A 85 -14.95 20.27 -4.85
C PHE A 85 -14.31 21.59 -4.40
N LEU A 86 -12.98 21.65 -4.45
CA LEU A 86 -12.20 22.79 -3.98
C LEU A 86 -12.18 23.93 -4.99
N LYS A 87 -12.24 25.14 -4.45
CA LYS A 87 -12.18 26.40 -5.20
C LYS A 87 -10.79 27.04 -5.07
N PRO A 88 -10.41 27.93 -6.00
CA PRO A 88 -9.19 28.73 -5.83
C PRO A 88 -9.20 29.48 -4.49
N GLY A 89 -8.07 29.45 -3.79
CA GLY A 89 -7.87 29.98 -2.44
C GLY A 89 -8.19 29.01 -1.30
N GLU A 90 -8.70 27.81 -1.60
CA GLU A 90 -8.94 26.77 -0.59
C GLU A 90 -7.73 25.83 -0.42
N GLU A 91 -7.65 25.17 0.73
CA GLU A 91 -6.51 24.35 1.12
C GLU A 91 -6.91 22.89 1.41
N ILE A 92 -6.04 21.95 1.05
CA ILE A 92 -6.06 20.57 1.52
C ILE A 92 -5.05 20.41 2.67
N LEU A 93 -5.48 19.86 3.80
CA LEU A 93 -4.58 19.33 4.81
C LEU A 93 -4.38 17.82 4.57
N ALA A 94 -3.22 17.46 4.06
CA ALA A 94 -2.88 16.09 3.67
C ALA A 94 -1.96 15.41 4.71
N ALA A 95 -2.19 14.12 4.98
CA ALA A 95 -1.21 13.29 5.66
C ALA A 95 0.10 13.22 4.84
N ASN A 96 1.22 12.91 5.49
CA ASN A 96 2.53 12.89 4.83
C ASN A 96 2.89 11.55 4.15
N ASP A 97 2.38 10.43 4.66
CA ASP A 97 2.60 9.10 4.08
C ASP A 97 1.48 8.77 3.09
N LEU A 98 1.68 9.21 1.84
CA LEU A 98 0.70 9.09 0.76
C LEU A 98 1.34 8.52 -0.50
N TYR A 99 0.53 7.83 -1.29
CA TYR A 99 0.87 7.42 -2.65
C TYR A 99 1.46 8.57 -3.48
N GLY A 100 2.61 8.32 -4.10
CA GLY A 100 3.29 9.30 -4.94
C GLY A 100 2.46 9.91 -6.09
N GLY A 101 1.43 9.24 -6.60
CA GLY A 101 0.53 9.84 -7.59
C GLY A 101 -0.43 10.86 -6.99
N THR A 102 -0.86 10.66 -5.74
CA THR A 102 -1.60 11.67 -4.95
C THR A 102 -0.72 12.88 -4.71
N GLN A 103 0.51 12.65 -4.23
CA GLN A 103 1.48 13.73 -4.01
C GLN A 103 1.76 14.52 -5.29
N ARG A 104 1.85 13.85 -6.44
CA ARG A 104 2.01 14.52 -7.74
C ARG A 104 0.83 15.43 -8.07
N ILE A 105 -0.41 14.96 -7.95
CA ILE A 105 -1.59 15.83 -8.17
C ILE A 105 -1.52 17.04 -7.24
N PHE A 106 -1.24 16.80 -5.96
CA PHE A 106 -1.28 17.82 -4.92
C PHE A 106 -0.14 18.85 -5.04
N SER A 107 1.04 18.44 -5.50
CA SER A 107 2.21 19.32 -5.61
C SER A 107 2.36 19.99 -6.98
N THR A 108 1.82 19.40 -8.05
CA THR A 108 2.07 19.90 -9.42
C THR A 108 0.83 20.24 -10.22
N ILE A 109 -0.39 19.88 -9.77
CA ILE A 109 -1.64 20.16 -10.52
C ILE A 109 -2.57 21.07 -9.74
N LEU A 110 -2.75 20.85 -8.43
CA LEU A 110 -3.61 21.69 -7.60
C LEU A 110 -3.12 23.14 -7.45
N PRO A 111 -1.80 23.41 -7.30
CA PRO A 111 -1.31 24.78 -7.19
C PRO A 111 -1.63 25.62 -8.44
N ASP A 112 -1.55 25.03 -9.64
CA ASP A 112 -1.92 25.71 -10.90
C ASP A 112 -3.41 26.06 -10.98
N ARG A 113 -4.24 25.40 -10.18
CA ARG A 113 -5.67 25.69 -10.02
C ARG A 113 -5.96 26.65 -8.86
N GLY A 114 -4.93 27.14 -8.19
CA GLY A 114 -5.04 28.00 -7.02
C GLY A 114 -5.51 27.26 -5.76
N VAL A 115 -5.33 25.94 -5.67
CA VAL A 115 -5.64 25.16 -4.47
C VAL A 115 -4.34 24.79 -3.76
N ASP A 116 -4.20 25.20 -2.51
CA ASP A 116 -3.01 24.95 -1.70
C ASP A 116 -3.06 23.57 -1.06
N VAL A 117 -1.89 22.99 -0.80
CA VAL A 117 -1.77 21.72 -0.08
C VAL A 117 -0.75 21.84 1.03
N ARG A 118 -1.18 21.50 2.24
CA ARG A 118 -0.36 21.44 3.44
C ARG A 118 -0.20 20.00 3.89
N TYR A 119 1.04 19.54 3.94
CA TYR A 119 1.36 18.20 4.45
C TYR A 119 1.72 18.24 5.93
N CYS A 120 1.15 17.32 6.70
CA CYS A 120 1.47 17.15 8.12
C CYS A 120 1.37 15.68 8.52
N ASN A 121 2.14 15.27 9.53
CA ASN A 121 2.03 13.91 10.06
C ASN A 121 0.74 13.77 10.88
N ALA A 122 -0.14 12.89 10.43
CA ALA A 122 -1.45 12.64 11.04
C ALA A 122 -1.44 11.65 12.22
N SER A 123 -0.27 11.11 12.62
CA SER A 123 -0.15 10.19 13.76
C SER A 123 -0.46 10.85 15.12
N ASN A 124 -0.41 12.19 15.19
CA ASN A 124 -0.95 12.94 16.32
C ASN A 124 -2.07 13.85 15.79
N VAL A 125 -3.31 13.45 16.06
CA VAL A 125 -4.52 14.10 15.51
C VAL A 125 -4.61 15.57 15.92
N ASP A 126 -4.30 15.91 17.17
CA ASP A 126 -4.37 17.29 17.64
C ASP A 126 -3.36 18.19 16.93
N ARG A 127 -2.10 17.72 16.80
CA ARG A 127 -1.06 18.45 16.06
C ARG A 127 -1.39 18.55 14.58
N PHE A 128 -1.94 17.49 14.00
CA PHE A 128 -2.37 17.45 12.61
C PHE A 128 -3.45 18.50 12.34
N LEU A 129 -4.52 18.51 13.13
CA LEU A 129 -5.60 19.48 12.99
C LEU A 129 -5.17 20.90 13.36
N ALA A 130 -4.22 21.09 14.28
CA ALA A 130 -3.65 22.41 14.56
C ALA A 130 -2.94 23.02 13.33
N ALA A 131 -2.54 22.21 12.35
CA ALA A 131 -1.98 22.69 11.11
C ALA A 131 -3.03 23.22 10.11
N ALA A 132 -4.32 22.93 10.30
CA ALA A 132 -5.38 23.45 9.44
C ALA A 132 -5.51 24.98 9.56
N SER A 133 -5.77 25.64 8.44
CA SER A 133 -6.09 27.07 8.31
C SER A 133 -7.61 27.29 8.21
N LEU A 134 -8.06 28.55 8.04
CA LEU A 134 -9.48 28.86 7.80
C LEU A 134 -9.91 28.44 6.37
N GLU A 135 -8.93 28.32 5.50
CA GLU A 135 -8.99 27.97 4.09
C GLU A 135 -9.02 26.44 3.90
N THR A 136 -8.65 25.66 4.92
CA THR A 136 -8.71 24.18 4.86
C THR A 136 -10.15 23.71 4.70
N LYS A 137 -10.48 23.13 3.53
CA LYS A 137 -11.81 22.56 3.25
C LYS A 137 -11.83 21.05 3.10
N LEU A 138 -10.65 20.43 2.93
CA LEU A 138 -10.51 18.99 2.82
C LEU A 138 -9.32 18.49 3.62
N ILE A 139 -9.54 17.44 4.40
CA ILE A 139 -8.49 16.60 4.97
C ILE A 139 -8.37 15.34 4.13
N TYR A 140 -7.16 15.02 3.69
CA TYR A 140 -6.88 13.83 2.87
C TYR A 140 -5.87 12.93 3.58
N PHE A 141 -6.16 11.63 3.69
CA PHE A 141 -5.25 10.66 4.28
C PHE A 141 -5.48 9.23 3.74
N GLU A 142 -4.50 8.37 3.92
CA GLU A 142 -4.60 6.92 3.72
C GLU A 142 -4.63 6.25 5.10
N PRO A 143 -5.68 5.49 5.52
CA PRO A 143 -5.75 4.90 6.85
C PRO A 143 -4.51 4.08 7.24
N VAL A 144 -3.88 3.46 6.23
CA VAL A 144 -2.53 2.93 6.28
C VAL A 144 -1.77 3.55 5.10
N GLY A 145 -0.79 4.40 5.40
CA GLY A 145 -0.04 5.13 4.38
C GLY A 145 0.88 4.25 3.53
N ASN A 146 1.27 4.75 2.37
CA ASN A 146 2.11 4.05 1.41
C ASN A 146 3.28 4.94 0.97
N PRO A 147 4.54 4.51 1.18
CA PRO A 147 4.97 3.15 1.49
C PRO A 147 5.34 2.92 2.97
N MET A 148 5.24 3.90 3.87
CA MET A 148 5.76 3.74 5.24
C MET A 148 4.85 2.86 6.11
N LEU A 149 3.64 2.56 5.65
CA LEU A 149 2.63 1.78 6.39
C LEU A 149 2.23 2.46 7.70
N THR A 150 2.28 3.80 7.73
CA THR A 150 1.87 4.58 8.88
C THR A 150 0.38 4.41 9.11
N ILE A 151 -0.04 4.01 10.31
CA ILE A 151 -1.45 3.83 10.64
C ILE A 151 -1.97 5.12 11.27
N TYR A 152 -3.09 5.62 10.77
CA TYR A 152 -3.78 6.79 11.31
C TYR A 152 -5.11 6.40 11.96
N ASP A 153 -5.48 7.11 13.03
CA ASP A 153 -6.77 6.96 13.70
C ASP A 153 -7.86 7.66 12.89
N VAL A 154 -8.59 6.86 12.11
CA VAL A 154 -9.59 7.33 11.15
C VAL A 154 -10.74 8.03 11.87
N ARG A 155 -11.21 7.46 12.99
CA ARG A 155 -12.33 7.99 13.76
C ARG A 155 -11.95 9.33 14.39
N ALA A 156 -10.79 9.40 15.04
CA ALA A 156 -10.33 10.62 15.69
C ALA A 156 -10.12 11.77 14.68
N ILE A 157 -9.55 11.47 13.50
CA ILE A 157 -9.40 12.46 12.41
C ILE A 157 -10.78 12.95 11.94
N ALA A 158 -11.70 12.02 11.64
CA ALA A 158 -13.04 12.36 11.16
C ALA A 158 -13.84 13.20 12.17
N GLU A 159 -13.81 12.84 13.45
CA GLU A 159 -14.46 13.59 14.52
C GLU A 159 -13.86 15.00 14.68
N ALA A 160 -12.52 15.12 14.62
CA ALA A 160 -11.84 16.40 14.77
C ALA A 160 -12.09 17.33 13.57
N ALA A 161 -12.13 16.79 12.35
CA ALA A 161 -12.49 17.51 11.12
C ALA A 161 -13.93 18.02 11.17
N ARG A 162 -14.87 17.16 11.59
CA ARG A 162 -16.29 17.48 11.71
C ARG A 162 -16.56 18.64 12.66
N ARG A 163 -15.86 18.71 13.80
CA ARG A 163 -15.95 19.84 14.75
C ARG A 163 -15.57 21.19 14.13
N ARG A 164 -14.82 21.18 13.02
CA ARG A 164 -14.39 22.37 12.28
C ARG A 164 -15.12 22.55 10.95
N GLY A 165 -16.07 21.68 10.61
CA GLY A 165 -16.79 21.71 9.34
C GLY A 165 -15.91 21.43 8.12
N ILE A 166 -14.83 20.66 8.28
CA ILE A 166 -13.89 20.29 7.21
C ILE A 166 -14.26 18.91 6.68
N LEU A 167 -14.28 18.72 5.35
CA LEU A 167 -14.52 17.41 4.73
C LEU A 167 -13.35 16.46 4.95
N THR A 168 -13.62 15.17 4.97
CA THR A 168 -12.60 14.12 5.05
C THR A 168 -12.66 13.17 3.88
N ALA A 169 -11.50 12.90 3.27
CA ALA A 169 -11.32 11.86 2.27
C ALA A 169 -10.28 10.85 2.75
N ALA A 170 -10.69 9.58 2.82
CA ALA A 170 -9.81 8.45 3.14
C ALA A 170 -9.61 7.58 1.90
N ASP A 171 -8.36 7.45 1.45
CA ASP A 171 -8.00 6.46 0.43
C ASP A 171 -7.78 5.10 1.11
N ASN A 172 -8.78 4.23 0.95
CA ASN A 172 -8.88 2.93 1.61
C ASN A 172 -8.32 1.79 0.75
N THR A 173 -7.52 2.10 -0.27
CA THR A 173 -7.00 1.12 -1.24
C THR A 173 -6.31 -0.07 -0.56
N LEU A 174 -5.50 0.18 0.48
CA LEU A 174 -4.66 -0.85 1.11
C LEU A 174 -5.48 -1.86 1.93
N LEU A 175 -6.54 -1.38 2.58
CA LEU A 175 -7.34 -2.18 3.49
C LEU A 175 -8.58 -2.78 2.81
N THR A 176 -9.10 -2.16 1.75
CA THR A 176 -10.34 -2.56 1.07
C THR A 176 -11.56 -2.46 1.99
N PRO A 177 -12.82 -2.53 1.48
CA PRO A 177 -14.00 -2.60 2.34
C PRO A 177 -14.03 -3.84 3.26
N LEU A 178 -13.20 -4.86 2.99
CA LEU A 178 -13.16 -6.06 3.84
C LEU A 178 -12.49 -5.83 5.18
N ASN A 179 -11.44 -5.00 5.26
CA ASN A 179 -10.74 -4.76 6.51
C ASN A 179 -11.19 -3.47 7.22
N LEU A 180 -11.59 -2.45 6.46
CA LEU A 180 -11.98 -1.15 7.01
C LEU A 180 -13.08 -0.52 6.16
N ARG A 181 -14.08 0.08 6.80
CA ARG A 181 -15.09 0.93 6.14
C ARG A 181 -15.02 2.34 6.74
N PRO A 182 -14.25 3.27 6.16
CA PRO A 182 -14.05 4.59 6.75
C PRO A 182 -15.35 5.41 6.89
N LEU A 183 -16.36 5.18 6.04
CA LEU A 183 -17.66 5.83 6.16
C LEU A 183 -18.33 5.53 7.52
N ASP A 184 -18.20 4.30 8.03
CA ASP A 184 -18.72 3.89 9.35
C ASP A 184 -18.00 4.61 10.51
N LEU A 185 -16.80 5.11 10.25
CA LEU A 185 -15.95 5.84 11.21
C LEU A 185 -16.12 7.36 11.11
N GLY A 186 -17.02 7.82 10.24
CA GLY A 186 -17.40 9.23 10.11
C GLY A 186 -16.66 9.99 9.02
N VAL A 187 -15.91 9.31 8.15
CA VAL A 187 -15.31 9.92 6.94
C VAL A 187 -16.39 10.29 5.93
N ASP A 188 -16.23 11.39 5.21
CA ASP A 188 -17.22 11.84 4.21
C ASP A 188 -17.07 11.13 2.85
N ILE A 189 -15.82 10.86 2.44
CA ILE A 189 -15.45 10.34 1.12
C ILE A 189 -14.46 9.18 1.25
N VAL A 190 -14.79 8.03 0.66
CA VAL A 190 -13.85 6.90 0.52
C VAL A 190 -13.37 6.79 -0.91
N ILE A 191 -12.07 6.61 -1.08
CA ILE A 191 -11.42 6.45 -2.38
C ILE A 191 -10.75 5.08 -2.44
N HIS A 192 -10.77 4.46 -3.61
CA HIS A 192 -9.93 3.31 -3.93
C HIS A 192 -9.26 3.49 -5.28
N SER A 193 -8.01 3.07 -5.37
CA SER A 193 -7.44 2.58 -6.62
C SER A 193 -7.91 1.13 -6.83
N ALA A 194 -9.04 0.95 -7.53
CA ALA A 194 -9.55 -0.37 -7.85
C ALA A 194 -8.61 -1.22 -8.73
N THR A 195 -7.59 -0.61 -9.35
CA THR A 195 -6.43 -1.31 -9.95
C THR A 195 -5.74 -2.31 -9.02
N LYS A 196 -5.83 -2.15 -7.69
CA LYS A 196 -5.08 -2.92 -6.69
C LYS A 196 -5.85 -4.18 -6.27
N TYR A 197 -6.21 -4.30 -5.00
CA TYR A 197 -6.87 -5.50 -4.47
C TYR A 197 -8.22 -5.79 -5.11
N ILE A 198 -9.02 -4.75 -5.40
CA ILE A 198 -10.36 -4.89 -6.00
C ILE A 198 -10.26 -5.63 -7.34
N GLY A 199 -9.46 -5.12 -8.28
CA GLY A 199 -9.19 -5.79 -9.55
C GLY A 199 -8.39 -7.08 -9.37
N GLY A 200 -7.28 -7.03 -8.62
CA GLY A 200 -6.56 -8.21 -8.11
C GLY A 200 -5.74 -9.02 -9.11
N HIS A 201 -5.86 -8.74 -10.41
CA HIS A 201 -5.27 -9.56 -11.48
C HIS A 201 -4.29 -8.79 -12.38
N SER A 202 -3.95 -7.54 -12.03
CA SER A 202 -3.02 -6.67 -12.80
C SER A 202 -3.42 -6.41 -14.26
N ASP A 203 -4.72 -6.44 -14.56
CA ASP A 203 -5.27 -6.35 -15.91
C ASP A 203 -6.27 -5.19 -16.10
N VAL A 204 -6.59 -4.45 -15.04
CA VAL A 204 -7.50 -3.29 -15.07
C VAL A 204 -6.88 -2.09 -14.38
N THR A 205 -7.01 -0.90 -14.97
CA THR A 205 -6.77 0.37 -14.28
C THR A 205 -8.11 1.04 -13.96
N ALA A 206 -8.35 1.34 -12.69
CA ALA A 206 -9.61 1.91 -12.24
C ALA A 206 -9.50 2.61 -10.89
N GLY A 207 -10.44 3.53 -10.64
CA GLY A 207 -10.65 4.19 -9.37
C GLY A 207 -12.11 4.08 -8.94
N VAL A 208 -12.36 4.21 -7.65
CA VAL A 208 -13.72 4.22 -7.07
C VAL A 208 -13.79 5.33 -6.04
N VAL A 209 -14.90 6.06 -6.03
CA VAL A 209 -15.24 6.99 -4.94
C VAL A 209 -16.60 6.61 -4.39
N ALA A 210 -16.72 6.47 -3.07
CA ALA A 210 -17.97 6.13 -2.38
C ALA A 210 -18.32 7.21 -1.33
N VAL A 211 -19.59 7.60 -1.30
CA VAL A 211 -20.10 8.70 -0.45
C VAL A 211 -21.53 8.42 0.05
N ASN A 212 -21.86 9.01 1.20
CA ASN A 212 -23.21 8.97 1.77
C ASN A 212 -24.01 10.27 1.60
N ARG A 213 -23.33 11.40 1.41
CA ARG A 213 -23.98 12.71 1.29
C ARG A 213 -24.39 12.99 -0.15
N ASP A 214 -25.58 13.56 -0.31
CA ASP A 214 -26.16 13.83 -1.63
C ASP A 214 -25.42 14.94 -2.38
N ASP A 215 -24.98 15.99 -1.68
CA ASP A 215 -24.20 17.07 -2.28
C ASP A 215 -22.87 16.58 -2.88
N LEU A 216 -22.22 15.62 -2.21
CA LEU A 216 -21.00 14.98 -2.70
C LEU A 216 -21.28 14.03 -3.86
N ALA A 217 -22.39 13.27 -3.80
CA ALA A 217 -22.79 12.39 -4.89
C ALA A 217 -23.10 13.17 -6.17
N ASP A 218 -23.83 14.27 -6.07
CA ASP A 218 -24.15 15.15 -7.20
C ASP A 218 -22.90 15.79 -7.81
N HIS A 219 -21.96 16.21 -6.96
CA HIS A 219 -20.67 16.74 -7.39
C HIS A 219 -19.84 15.69 -8.15
N LEU A 220 -19.74 14.48 -7.60
CA LEU A 220 -18.99 13.38 -8.21
C LEU A 220 -19.61 12.94 -9.54
N TYR A 221 -20.94 12.81 -9.60
CA TYR A 221 -21.64 12.51 -10.85
C TYR A 221 -21.37 13.57 -11.92
N ARG A 222 -21.55 14.85 -11.57
CA ARG A 222 -21.31 15.97 -12.49
C ARG A 222 -19.88 15.97 -13.01
N THR A 223 -18.91 15.70 -12.14
CA THR A 223 -17.49 15.64 -12.49
C THR A 223 -17.17 14.43 -13.36
N GLN A 224 -17.60 13.23 -12.97
CA GLN A 224 -17.39 11.99 -13.72
C GLN A 224 -17.97 12.10 -15.14
N ASN A 225 -19.19 12.64 -15.26
CA ASN A 225 -19.86 12.84 -16.53
C ASN A 225 -19.20 13.97 -17.35
N GLY A 226 -18.96 15.13 -16.73
CA GLY A 226 -18.45 16.33 -17.38
C GLY A 226 -16.99 16.23 -17.85
N GLU A 227 -16.13 15.59 -17.06
CA GLU A 227 -14.73 15.33 -17.43
C GLU A 227 -14.56 14.03 -18.25
N GLY A 228 -15.64 13.23 -18.39
CA GLY A 228 -15.62 11.99 -19.16
C GLY A 228 -14.70 10.91 -18.58
N SER A 229 -14.49 10.94 -17.26
CA SER A 229 -13.51 10.08 -16.56
C SER A 229 -14.12 8.78 -16.04
N ALA A 230 -15.33 8.42 -16.45
CA ALA A 230 -16.01 7.19 -16.05
C ALA A 230 -15.24 5.94 -16.52
N LEU A 231 -15.36 4.84 -15.77
CA LEU A 231 -14.76 3.57 -16.16
C LEU A 231 -15.50 2.95 -17.36
N ALA A 232 -14.73 2.35 -18.27
CA ALA A 232 -15.27 1.68 -19.46
C ALA A 232 -16.02 0.39 -19.08
N PRO A 233 -17.08 -0.02 -19.82
CA PRO A 233 -17.91 -1.18 -19.46
C PRO A 233 -17.14 -2.51 -19.39
N PHE A 234 -16.14 -2.70 -20.25
CA PHE A 234 -15.29 -3.91 -20.23
C PHE A 234 -14.46 -4.00 -18.94
N ASP A 235 -13.88 -2.89 -18.52
CA ASP A 235 -13.14 -2.81 -17.26
C ASP A 235 -14.07 -2.93 -16.05
N CYS A 236 -15.30 -2.42 -16.15
CA CYS A 236 -16.31 -2.60 -15.10
C CYS A 236 -16.60 -4.08 -14.86
N TYR A 237 -16.80 -4.84 -15.95
CA TYR A 237 -16.99 -6.29 -15.90
C TYR A 237 -15.79 -7.01 -15.28
N ASN A 238 -14.56 -6.64 -15.67
CA ASN A 238 -13.35 -7.26 -15.11
C ASN A 238 -13.18 -6.97 -13.61
N LEU A 239 -13.53 -5.77 -13.14
CA LEU A 239 -13.54 -5.47 -11.71
C LEU A 239 -14.60 -6.29 -10.95
N GLU A 240 -15.81 -6.39 -11.48
CA GLU A 240 -16.86 -7.22 -10.87
C GLU A 240 -16.40 -8.69 -10.78
N ARG A 241 -15.77 -9.21 -11.83
CA ARG A 241 -15.16 -10.54 -11.83
C ARG A 241 -14.08 -10.66 -10.74
N GLY A 242 -13.25 -9.63 -10.56
CA GLY A 242 -12.24 -9.56 -9.51
C GLY A 242 -12.83 -9.55 -8.10
N LEU A 243 -13.93 -8.84 -7.87
CA LEU A 243 -14.60 -8.75 -6.57
C LEU A 243 -15.03 -10.12 -6.04
N ARG A 244 -15.49 -11.01 -6.92
CA ARG A 244 -15.97 -12.36 -6.54
C ARG A 244 -14.92 -13.20 -5.80
N THR A 245 -13.64 -12.93 -6.01
CA THR A 245 -12.52 -13.63 -5.32
C THR A 245 -11.76 -12.73 -4.34
N LEU A 246 -12.20 -11.49 -4.11
CA LEU A 246 -11.50 -10.53 -3.27
C LEU A 246 -11.20 -11.07 -1.88
N ALA A 247 -12.20 -11.66 -1.20
CA ALA A 247 -12.02 -12.18 0.15
C ALA A 247 -10.98 -13.32 0.20
N LEU A 248 -11.07 -14.28 -0.73
CA LEU A 248 -10.14 -15.41 -0.80
C LEU A 248 -8.71 -14.95 -1.07
N ARG A 249 -8.54 -14.02 -2.01
CA ARG A 249 -7.23 -13.45 -2.35
C ARG A 249 -6.65 -12.69 -1.17
N LEU A 250 -7.42 -11.78 -0.57
CA LEU A 250 -6.95 -10.93 0.52
C LEU A 250 -6.62 -11.75 1.77
N GLU A 251 -7.41 -12.76 2.12
CA GLU A 251 -7.11 -13.67 3.24
C GLU A 251 -5.76 -14.36 3.05
N ARG A 252 -5.54 -14.99 1.89
CA ARG A 252 -4.27 -15.65 1.58
C ARG A 252 -3.10 -14.68 1.54
N GLN A 253 -3.28 -13.53 0.92
CA GLN A 253 -2.25 -12.49 0.83
C GLN A 253 -1.83 -11.97 2.22
N GLN A 254 -2.79 -11.75 3.12
CA GLN A 254 -2.52 -11.31 4.50
C GLN A 254 -1.84 -12.40 5.34
N GLU A 255 -2.25 -13.66 5.17
CA GLU A 255 -1.59 -14.80 5.81
C GLU A 255 -0.12 -14.87 5.39
N ASN A 256 0.15 -14.80 4.08
CA ASN A 256 1.50 -14.82 3.52
C ASN A 256 2.30 -13.59 3.99
N ALA A 257 1.71 -12.40 3.94
CA ALA A 257 2.38 -11.16 4.35
C ALA A 257 2.75 -11.17 5.83
N ARG A 258 1.89 -11.70 6.70
CA ARG A 258 2.20 -11.86 8.12
C ARG A 258 3.39 -12.79 8.33
N LYS A 259 3.41 -13.96 7.67
CA LYS A 259 4.52 -14.93 7.78
C LYS A 259 5.84 -14.34 7.26
N ILE A 260 5.81 -13.63 6.12
CA ILE A 260 6.98 -12.93 5.58
C ILE A 260 7.47 -11.84 6.53
N ALA A 261 6.56 -11.03 7.08
CA ALA A 261 6.92 -9.95 8.00
C ALA A 261 7.55 -10.49 9.30
N GLU A 262 6.99 -11.57 9.86
CA GLU A 262 7.54 -12.25 11.04
C GLU A 262 8.91 -12.87 10.74
N HIS A 263 9.07 -13.51 9.58
CA HIS A 263 10.35 -14.05 9.13
C HIS A 263 11.42 -12.97 9.01
N LEU A 264 11.12 -11.89 8.27
CA LEU A 264 12.04 -10.76 8.08
C LEU A 264 12.40 -10.07 9.40
N ALA A 265 11.46 -9.97 10.34
CA ALA A 265 11.73 -9.39 11.67
C ALA A 265 12.76 -10.19 12.48
N GLY A 266 12.96 -11.48 12.16
CA GLY A 266 13.99 -12.32 12.75
C GLY A 266 15.35 -12.28 12.02
N VAL A 267 15.45 -11.62 10.86
CA VAL A 267 16.67 -11.59 10.04
C VAL A 267 17.67 -10.56 10.57
N ALA A 268 18.84 -11.02 11.01
CA ALA A 268 19.93 -10.16 11.42
C ALA A 268 20.48 -9.34 10.24
N GLY A 269 20.62 -8.02 10.42
CA GLY A 269 21.17 -7.09 9.44
C GLY A 269 20.14 -6.18 8.77
N LEU A 270 18.84 -6.47 8.90
CA LEU A 270 17.79 -5.51 8.55
C LEU A 270 17.66 -4.45 9.65
N GLN A 271 17.49 -3.19 9.27
CA GLN A 271 17.37 -2.08 10.21
C GLN A 271 15.95 -1.99 10.78
N GLN A 272 14.96 -2.19 9.93
CA GLN A 272 13.56 -2.11 10.32
C GLN A 272 12.70 -2.95 9.38
N VAL A 273 11.65 -3.57 9.93
CA VAL A 273 10.57 -4.24 9.18
C VAL A 273 9.25 -3.60 9.58
N ARG A 274 8.42 -3.30 8.59
CA ARG A 274 7.12 -2.64 8.74
C ARG A 274 6.05 -3.55 8.16
N TYR A 275 5.09 -3.89 9.00
CA TYR A 275 3.83 -4.51 8.60
C TYR A 275 2.77 -4.15 9.65
N PRO A 276 1.54 -3.75 9.27
CA PRO A 276 0.63 -3.09 10.20
C PRO A 276 0.22 -3.92 11.42
N THR A 277 0.27 -5.25 11.33
CA THR A 277 -0.13 -6.15 12.42
C THR A 277 1.05 -6.72 13.21
N LEU A 278 2.30 -6.35 12.91
CA LEU A 278 3.45 -6.77 13.73
C LEU A 278 3.36 -6.15 15.12
N ALA A 279 3.80 -6.90 16.14
CA ALA A 279 3.78 -6.42 17.53
C ALA A 279 4.63 -5.16 17.76
N SER A 280 5.65 -4.93 16.95
CA SER A 280 6.50 -3.75 16.98
C SER A 280 5.89 -2.52 16.32
N HIS A 281 4.74 -2.65 15.64
CA HIS A 281 4.13 -1.56 14.91
C HIS A 281 3.34 -0.64 15.85
N SER A 282 3.74 0.63 15.96
CA SER A 282 3.18 1.58 16.93
C SER A 282 1.68 1.83 16.78
N GLY A 283 1.15 1.75 15.56
CA GLY A 283 -0.28 1.91 15.29
C GLY A 283 -1.09 0.61 15.28
N ARG A 284 -0.53 -0.53 15.67
CA ARG A 284 -1.22 -1.84 15.60
C ARG A 284 -2.57 -1.83 16.33
N ASP A 285 -2.59 -1.27 17.54
CA ASP A 285 -3.80 -1.25 18.36
C ASP A 285 -4.86 -0.32 17.78
N ILE A 286 -4.44 0.81 17.17
CA ILE A 286 -5.34 1.71 16.43
C ILE A 286 -6.02 0.95 15.28
N LEU A 287 -5.23 0.25 14.45
CA LEU A 287 -5.76 -0.56 13.36
C LEU A 287 -6.76 -1.61 13.87
N ALA A 288 -6.38 -2.38 14.89
CA ALA A 288 -7.23 -3.42 15.46
C ALA A 288 -8.58 -2.88 15.97
N ASN A 289 -8.59 -1.67 16.52
CA ASN A 289 -9.80 -1.04 17.08
C ASN A 289 -10.71 -0.41 16.03
N GLN A 290 -10.23 -0.12 14.82
CA GLN A 290 -11.02 0.52 13.76
C GLN A 290 -11.42 -0.43 12.62
N CYS A 291 -10.83 -1.62 12.54
CA CYS A 291 -11.16 -2.62 11.54
C CYS A 291 -12.60 -3.19 11.66
N THR A 292 -13.14 -3.65 10.53
CA THR A 292 -14.49 -4.22 10.42
C THR A 292 -14.69 -5.55 11.15
N SER A 293 -13.60 -6.30 11.38
CA SER A 293 -13.64 -7.58 12.09
C SER A 293 -12.29 -7.89 12.75
N LYS A 294 -12.27 -8.84 13.69
CA LYS A 294 -11.03 -9.33 14.33
C LYS A 294 -10.09 -10.06 13.37
N HIS A 295 -10.59 -10.49 12.21
CA HIS A 295 -9.80 -11.17 11.17
C HIS A 295 -9.27 -10.20 10.11
N ALA A 296 -9.67 -8.92 10.17
CA ALA A 296 -9.12 -7.89 9.31
C ALA A 296 -7.61 -7.77 9.55
N GLY A 297 -6.84 -7.80 8.47
CA GLY A 297 -5.38 -7.72 8.52
C GLY A 297 -4.84 -6.38 8.06
N GLY A 298 -3.51 -6.30 7.97
CA GLY A 298 -2.77 -5.12 7.51
C GLY A 298 -2.62 -5.01 6.00
N GLY A 299 -3.44 -5.72 5.22
CA GLY A 299 -3.23 -5.89 3.78
C GLY A 299 -2.02 -6.77 3.46
N ALA A 300 -1.40 -6.57 2.30
CA ALA A 300 -0.34 -7.45 1.78
C ALA A 300 0.95 -6.72 1.41
N LEU A 301 1.16 -5.52 1.98
CA LEU A 301 2.41 -4.79 1.82
C LEU A 301 3.31 -5.03 3.01
N VAL A 302 4.54 -5.46 2.76
CA VAL A 302 5.59 -5.59 3.77
C VAL A 302 6.76 -4.71 3.33
N CYS A 303 7.25 -3.84 4.21
CA CYS A 303 8.38 -2.99 3.91
C CYS A 303 9.55 -3.27 4.85
N PHE A 304 10.78 -3.14 4.38
CA PHE A 304 11.96 -3.24 5.23
C PHE A 304 13.10 -2.34 4.75
N GLU A 305 13.98 -1.97 5.68
CA GLU A 305 15.15 -1.11 5.45
C GLU A 305 16.43 -1.90 5.71
N THR A 306 17.45 -1.68 4.89
CA THR A 306 18.73 -2.41 4.94
C THR A 306 19.89 -1.56 5.44
N GLY A 307 19.70 -0.24 5.52
CA GLY A 307 20.73 0.76 5.77
C GLY A 307 21.59 1.09 4.54
N SER A 308 21.33 0.48 3.37
CA SER A 308 22.15 0.64 2.17
C SER A 308 21.33 0.45 0.90
N VAL A 309 21.24 1.50 0.07
CA VAL A 309 20.59 1.44 -1.25
C VAL A 309 21.16 0.30 -2.10
N GLU A 310 22.48 0.11 -2.06
CA GLU A 310 23.15 -0.95 -2.82
C GLU A 310 22.74 -2.34 -2.33
N THR A 311 22.58 -2.52 -1.02
CA THR A 311 22.10 -3.79 -0.45
C THR A 311 20.65 -4.04 -0.84
N SER A 312 19.78 -3.04 -0.70
CA SER A 312 18.37 -3.14 -1.12
C SER A 312 18.22 -3.45 -2.60
N ARG A 313 19.02 -2.80 -3.46
CA ARG A 313 19.07 -3.05 -4.91
C ARG A 313 19.46 -4.50 -5.19
N ARG A 314 20.55 -4.99 -4.58
CA ARG A 314 21.02 -6.38 -4.74
C ARG A 314 19.99 -7.41 -4.29
N ILE A 315 19.28 -7.17 -3.17
CA ILE A 315 18.20 -8.05 -2.72
C ILE A 315 17.12 -8.10 -3.81
N VAL A 316 16.62 -6.95 -4.25
CA VAL A 316 15.50 -6.90 -5.19
C VAL A 316 15.86 -7.48 -6.57
N GLU A 317 17.09 -7.28 -7.05
CA GLU A 317 17.57 -7.86 -8.31
C GLU A 317 17.85 -9.37 -8.24
N ALA A 318 18.09 -9.93 -7.04
CA ALA A 318 18.36 -11.35 -6.86
C ALA A 318 17.08 -12.21 -6.70
N LEU A 319 15.92 -11.57 -6.46
CA LEU A 319 14.63 -12.29 -6.34
C LEU A 319 14.22 -12.90 -7.68
N LYS A 320 13.70 -14.13 -7.64
CA LYS A 320 13.27 -14.88 -8.84
C LYS A 320 11.76 -14.98 -8.95
N LEU A 321 11.04 -15.01 -7.84
CA LEU A 321 9.57 -15.06 -7.79
C LEU A 321 8.97 -13.65 -7.69
N PHE A 322 9.58 -12.78 -6.89
CA PHE A 322 9.12 -11.40 -6.77
C PHE A 322 9.55 -10.61 -8.00
N ALA A 323 8.61 -10.33 -8.90
CA ALA A 323 8.87 -9.47 -10.05
C ALA A 323 9.22 -8.04 -9.61
N ILE A 324 10.23 -7.44 -10.22
CA ILE A 324 10.56 -6.03 -10.03
C ILE A 324 9.53 -5.19 -10.77
N ARG A 325 8.55 -4.63 -10.06
CA ARG A 325 7.49 -3.79 -10.65
C ARG A 325 6.89 -2.81 -9.66
N VAL A 326 6.33 -1.73 -10.21
CA VAL A 326 5.39 -0.87 -9.47
C VAL A 326 4.01 -1.53 -9.39
N SER A 327 3.09 -0.91 -8.65
CA SER A 327 1.78 -1.48 -8.25
C SER A 327 1.86 -2.45 -7.07
N PHE A 328 0.70 -2.95 -6.63
CA PHE A 328 0.52 -3.92 -5.56
C PHE A 328 -0.90 -4.50 -5.58
N GLY A 329 -1.16 -5.50 -4.73
CA GLY A 329 -2.50 -6.04 -4.48
C GLY A 329 -2.99 -7.06 -5.50
N THR A 330 -2.07 -7.58 -6.33
CA THR A 330 -2.35 -8.61 -7.32
C THR A 330 -2.00 -10.00 -6.80
N VAL A 331 -2.47 -11.05 -7.49
CA VAL A 331 -2.21 -12.45 -7.14
C VAL A 331 -0.74 -12.87 -7.16
N SER A 332 0.13 -12.17 -7.89
CA SER A 332 1.58 -12.46 -7.92
C SER A 332 2.39 -11.45 -7.09
N SER A 333 3.47 -11.96 -6.50
CA SER A 333 4.37 -11.22 -5.64
C SER A 333 5.28 -10.28 -6.43
N SER A 334 5.64 -9.15 -5.83
CA SER A 334 6.57 -8.19 -6.44
C SER A 334 7.33 -7.39 -5.42
N ALA A 335 8.49 -6.88 -5.84
CA ALA A 335 9.36 -6.05 -5.03
C ALA A 335 9.67 -4.74 -5.75
N SER A 336 9.91 -3.68 -4.96
CA SER A 336 10.24 -2.35 -5.48
C SER A 336 11.04 -1.55 -4.45
N LEU A 337 11.83 -0.59 -4.91
CA LEU A 337 12.38 0.48 -4.07
C LEU A 337 11.52 1.74 -4.27
N PRO A 338 10.61 2.10 -3.34
CA PRO A 338 9.64 3.18 -3.57
C PRO A 338 10.26 4.51 -3.95
N PHE A 339 11.40 4.88 -3.33
CA PHE A 339 12.12 6.12 -3.62
C PHE A 339 12.48 6.26 -5.11
N TYR A 340 12.92 5.17 -5.75
CA TYR A 340 13.41 5.15 -7.14
C TYR A 340 12.36 4.74 -8.17
N MET A 341 11.24 4.16 -7.74
CA MET A 341 10.22 3.62 -8.63
C MET A 341 8.87 4.34 -8.44
N SER A 342 8.03 3.89 -7.52
CA SER A 342 6.64 4.36 -7.40
C SER A 342 6.49 5.82 -6.99
N HIS A 343 7.49 6.39 -6.32
CA HIS A 343 7.51 7.79 -5.88
C HIS A 343 8.49 8.65 -6.70
N ALA A 344 9.13 8.10 -7.73
CA ALA A 344 10.10 8.83 -8.55
C ALA A 344 9.52 10.06 -9.24
N SER A 345 8.20 10.08 -9.49
CA SER A 345 7.51 11.24 -10.08
C SER A 345 7.23 12.38 -9.10
N VAL A 346 7.52 12.20 -7.81
CA VAL A 346 7.45 13.26 -6.79
C VAL A 346 8.81 13.98 -6.78
N PRO A 347 8.84 15.33 -6.78
CA PRO A 347 10.09 16.08 -6.66
C PRO A 347 10.97 15.54 -5.52
N GLU A 348 12.28 15.43 -5.75
CA GLU A 348 13.20 14.85 -4.75
C GLU A 348 13.17 15.61 -3.43
N SER A 349 13.07 16.95 -3.48
CA SER A 349 12.91 17.81 -2.30
C SER A 349 11.69 17.45 -1.45
N GLU A 350 10.55 17.10 -2.09
CA GLU A 350 9.35 16.69 -1.36
C GLU A 350 9.49 15.26 -0.81
N ARG A 351 10.13 14.34 -1.55
CA ARG A 351 10.46 13.00 -1.02
C ARG A 351 11.33 13.06 0.23
N GLU A 352 12.34 13.93 0.22
CA GLU A 352 13.22 14.18 1.36
C GLU A 352 12.46 14.84 2.52
N ARG A 353 11.60 15.82 2.22
CA ARG A 353 10.72 16.46 3.21
C ARG A 353 9.77 15.46 3.90
N HIS A 354 9.31 14.45 3.17
CA HIS A 354 8.49 13.35 3.71
C HIS A 354 9.29 12.24 4.38
N ALA A 355 10.63 12.38 4.44
CA ALA A 355 11.54 11.40 5.04
C ALA A 355 11.39 9.98 4.47
N LEU A 356 11.15 9.86 3.15
CA LEU A 356 11.07 8.56 2.47
C LEU A 356 12.48 7.93 2.39
N PRO A 357 12.75 6.78 3.05
CA PRO A 357 14.08 6.18 3.03
C PRO A 357 14.46 5.70 1.64
N ARG A 358 15.69 5.98 1.20
CA ARG A 358 16.20 5.60 -0.13
C ARG A 358 16.38 4.08 -0.26
N ASP A 359 16.70 3.41 0.84
CA ASP A 359 16.96 1.98 0.93
C ASP A 359 15.70 1.16 1.28
N LEU A 360 14.53 1.80 1.42
CA LEU A 360 13.28 1.09 1.69
C LEU A 360 12.96 0.11 0.55
N VAL A 361 12.83 -1.16 0.89
CA VAL A 361 12.26 -2.19 0.00
C VAL A 361 10.80 -2.37 0.38
N ARG A 362 9.92 -2.37 -0.63
CA ARG A 362 8.50 -2.68 -0.48
C ARG A 362 8.17 -3.93 -1.27
N LEU A 363 7.67 -4.94 -0.57
CA LEU A 363 7.12 -6.16 -1.11
C LEU A 363 5.60 -6.06 -1.17
N SER A 364 5.02 -6.40 -2.32
CA SER A 364 3.59 -6.72 -2.46
C SER A 364 3.47 -8.22 -2.52
N ILE A 365 2.86 -8.81 -1.49
CA ILE A 365 2.75 -10.25 -1.33
C ILE A 365 1.52 -10.79 -2.07
N GLY A 366 1.74 -11.80 -2.91
CA GLY A 366 0.72 -12.51 -3.68
C GLY A 366 0.16 -13.73 -2.94
N ILE A 367 -0.43 -14.64 -3.71
CA ILE A 367 -1.07 -15.87 -3.24
C ILE A 367 -0.23 -17.12 -3.54
N GLU A 368 1.04 -16.97 -3.89
CA GLU A 368 1.96 -18.10 -4.07
C GLU A 368 2.10 -18.91 -2.78
N HIS A 369 2.70 -20.10 -2.92
CA HIS A 369 3.04 -20.91 -1.77
C HIS A 369 4.04 -20.18 -0.87
N ILE A 370 3.75 -20.10 0.42
CA ILE A 370 4.54 -19.28 1.34
C ILE A 370 6.00 -19.74 1.44
N ASP A 371 6.24 -21.05 1.42
CA ASP A 371 7.59 -21.59 1.56
C ASP A 371 8.48 -21.18 0.37
N ASP A 372 7.90 -21.11 -0.83
CA ASP A 372 8.62 -20.66 -2.04
C ASP A 372 8.99 -19.18 -1.93
N LEU A 373 8.07 -18.34 -1.42
CA LEU A 373 8.33 -16.91 -1.21
C LEU A 373 9.42 -16.67 -0.16
N ILE A 374 9.39 -17.41 0.95
CA ILE A 374 10.42 -17.32 2.00
C ILE A 374 11.76 -17.80 1.46
N GLN A 375 11.78 -18.93 0.72
CA GLN A 375 13.01 -19.46 0.14
C GLN A 375 13.64 -18.48 -0.86
N ASP A 376 12.85 -17.85 -1.72
CA ASP A 376 13.33 -16.85 -2.67
C ASP A 376 13.93 -15.63 -1.95
N LEU A 377 13.24 -15.12 -0.92
CA LEU A 377 13.74 -14.04 -0.06
C LEU A 377 15.05 -14.42 0.65
N ASP A 378 15.15 -15.61 1.23
CA ASP A 378 16.36 -16.08 1.93
C ASP A 378 17.56 -16.26 1.00
N CYS A 379 17.32 -16.67 -0.25
CA CYS A 379 18.38 -16.70 -1.26
C CYS A 379 18.87 -15.28 -1.57
N ALA A 380 17.95 -14.36 -1.87
CA ALA A 380 18.28 -12.97 -2.20
C ALA A 380 18.99 -12.23 -1.05
N LEU A 381 18.52 -12.41 0.19
CA LEU A 381 19.13 -11.81 1.39
C LEU A 381 20.58 -12.30 1.59
N ARG A 382 20.81 -13.62 1.49
CA ARG A 382 22.16 -14.21 1.62
C ARG A 382 23.11 -13.76 0.51
N GLU A 383 22.61 -13.62 -0.71
CA GLU A 383 23.38 -13.12 -1.85
C GLU A 383 23.78 -11.64 -1.66
N ALA A 384 22.89 -10.84 -1.08
CA ALA A 384 23.17 -9.44 -0.72
C ALA A 384 24.02 -9.28 0.56
N GLY A 385 24.37 -10.37 1.24
CA GLY A 385 25.20 -10.36 2.44
C GLY A 385 24.45 -10.09 3.75
N ILE A 386 23.12 -10.11 3.74
CA ILE A 386 22.27 -10.05 4.94
C ILE A 386 22.16 -11.45 5.57
N GLY A 387 22.12 -11.54 6.90
CA GLY A 387 21.99 -12.81 7.62
C GLY A 387 23.30 -13.62 7.80
N ARG A 388 24.45 -13.17 7.28
CA ARG A 388 25.74 -13.78 7.64
C ARG A 388 26.18 -13.28 9.03
N GLN A 389 26.51 -14.19 9.94
CA GLN A 389 27.36 -13.82 11.08
C GLN A 389 28.65 -13.21 10.51
N ARG A 390 29.05 -12.03 10.99
CA ARG A 390 30.37 -11.47 10.64
C ARG A 390 31.41 -12.52 11.02
N GLU A 391 32.08 -13.11 10.04
CA GLU A 391 33.32 -13.82 10.32
C GLU A 391 34.26 -12.82 11.01
N PRO A 392 34.88 -13.19 12.16
CA PRO A 392 35.89 -12.34 12.76
C PRO A 392 36.97 -12.12 11.72
N LYS A 393 37.24 -10.85 11.38
CA LYS A 393 38.34 -10.48 10.48
C LYS A 393 39.59 -11.22 10.97
N ALA A 394 40.07 -12.16 10.16
CA ALA A 394 41.38 -12.75 10.38
C ALA A 394 42.38 -11.59 10.45
N ILE A 395 43.03 -11.45 11.61
CA ILE A 395 44.18 -10.56 11.74
C ILE A 395 45.22 -11.13 10.78
N GLU A 396 45.47 -10.43 9.67
CA GLU A 396 46.59 -10.74 8.79
C GLU A 396 47.86 -10.63 9.62
N ALA A 397 48.44 -11.78 9.96
CA ALA A 397 49.79 -11.85 10.48
C ALA A 397 50.71 -11.38 9.36
N VAL A 398 51.13 -10.11 9.43
CA VAL A 398 52.17 -9.55 8.57
C VAL A 398 53.44 -10.34 8.85
N ALA A 399 53.75 -11.30 7.97
CA ALA A 399 55.01 -12.01 7.95
C ALA A 399 56.11 -11.04 7.52
N ILE A 400 56.78 -10.41 8.49
CA ILE A 400 58.04 -9.71 8.24
C ILE A 400 59.11 -10.79 8.07
N LYS A 401 59.41 -11.16 6.81
CA LYS A 401 60.64 -11.87 6.47
C LYS A 401 61.65 -10.93 5.84
N SER A 402 62.83 -10.97 6.45
CA SER A 402 64.17 -10.76 5.91
C SER A 402 64.60 -9.37 5.48
N THR A 403 65.42 -8.74 6.32
CA THR A 403 66.82 -8.41 5.99
C THR A 403 67.54 -8.28 7.34
N VAL A 404 68.56 -9.05 7.66
CA VAL A 404 69.97 -8.65 7.54
C VAL A 404 70.83 -9.91 7.68
N LYS A 405 71.77 -10.06 6.75
CA LYS A 405 72.81 -11.09 6.71
C LYS A 405 74.10 -10.49 7.30
N ALA A 406 74.78 -11.31 8.11
CA ALA A 406 76.19 -11.25 8.52
C ALA A 406 76.62 -10.23 9.59
N ARG A 407 77.09 -10.72 10.75
CA ARG A 407 78.52 -10.83 11.13
C ARG A 407 78.70 -11.27 12.61
N TYR A 408 79.85 -11.90 12.87
CA TYR A 408 80.45 -12.34 14.14
C TYR A 408 79.94 -13.68 14.71
N GLU A 409 80.65 -14.80 14.53
CA GLU A 409 81.91 -15.25 15.17
C GLU A 409 81.83 -15.46 16.68
N THR A 410 82.10 -16.72 17.06
CA THR A 410 82.70 -17.23 18.31
C THR A 410 81.97 -17.01 19.64
N ALA A 411 81.44 -18.10 20.23
CA ALA A 411 81.82 -18.58 21.58
C ALA A 411 80.98 -19.80 22.01
N GLU A 412 81.69 -20.93 22.15
CA GLU A 412 81.62 -21.96 23.20
C GLU A 412 80.29 -22.53 23.75
N VAL A 413 80.26 -23.86 23.72
CA VAL A 413 79.37 -24.81 24.44
C VAL A 413 79.67 -24.75 25.96
N PRO A 414 78.74 -25.11 26.85
CA PRO A 414 78.71 -26.53 27.26
C PRO A 414 77.30 -27.13 27.44
N GLU A 415 77.25 -28.43 27.17
CA GLU A 415 76.19 -29.37 27.53
C GLU A 415 75.98 -29.42 29.06
N ILE A 416 74.71 -29.49 29.48
CA ILE A 416 74.35 -30.12 30.75
C ILE A 416 73.28 -31.18 30.47
N VAL A 417 73.60 -32.38 30.92
CA VAL A 417 72.91 -33.66 30.71
C VAL A 417 72.25 -34.07 32.04
N VAL A 418 70.91 -34.27 32.02
CA VAL A 418 70.12 -35.33 32.75
C VAL A 418 69.88 -35.10 34.28
N PRO A 419 68.84 -35.70 34.97
CA PRO A 419 67.78 -36.65 34.57
C PRO A 419 66.32 -36.32 34.95
N ILE A 420 65.46 -37.16 34.36
CA ILE A 420 64.07 -37.55 34.65
C ILE A 420 63.81 -37.86 36.14
N GLN A 421 62.65 -37.44 36.66
CA GLN A 421 61.94 -38.18 37.72
C GLN A 421 60.43 -38.20 37.48
N SER A 422 59.93 -39.43 37.36
CA SER A 422 58.54 -39.87 37.35
C SER A 422 57.92 -39.83 38.76
N VAL A 423 56.65 -39.45 38.89
CA VAL A 423 55.76 -40.02 39.91
C VAL A 423 54.35 -40.21 39.32
N VAL A 424 53.89 -41.44 39.48
CA VAL A 424 52.58 -42.02 39.17
C VAL A 424 51.72 -41.95 40.44
N GLU A 425 50.39 -41.84 40.28
CA GLU A 425 49.29 -42.45 41.06
C GLU A 425 48.10 -41.47 41.17
N VAL A 426 46.80 -41.79 41.08
CA VAL A 426 45.91 -42.92 40.73
C VAL A 426 44.67 -42.78 41.64
N VAL A 427 43.48 -43.10 41.10
CA VAL A 427 42.11 -43.20 41.71
C VAL A 427 41.48 -41.87 42.20
N SER A 428 40.22 -41.54 41.89
CA SER A 428 39.02 -42.34 41.58
C SER A 428 38.08 -41.67 40.59
#